data_AF-A0A7K9X8V8-F1
#
_entry.id   AF-A0A7K9X8V8-F1
#
_cell.length_a   1.000
_cell.length_b   1.000
_cell.length_c   1.000
_cell.angle_alpha   90.00
_cell.angle_beta   90.00
_cell.angle_gamma   90.00
#
_symmetry.space_group_name_H-M   'P 1'
#
loop_
_entity.id
_entity.type
_entity.pdbx_description
1 polymer ?
#
loop_
_entity_poly.entity_id
_entity_poly.type
_entity_poly.pdbx_seq_one_letter_code
_entity_poly.pdbx_strand_id
1 'polypeptide(L)'
;EVLAPLEPPPQSNTLMGLPIVAIESILSFLSYDETSQLRLVCKRMDLVCQRMLNQGFLKVERYHNLCQKQVKAQLPRRESERRNHSLARHADILAAVETRLSLLNMTFMKYVDSNLCCFIPGKVIDEIYRVLRYVNSTRAPQRAHEVLQELRDISSMAMEYFDEKIVPILKRKMPGSDVSGRLIGTAPVPGPSAALTTMQLFSKQNPSRQEVTKLQQQVKANGTGLTALKREISELRIKVQEQQKQLQDQDQKLLEQTQIIGEQNARLAELERKLREVMESTVGNSSGSGSNEQSPRKRRKAVEATDCPRKSKRLRNRK
;
A
#
# COMPACT_ATOMS: atom_id res chain seq x y z
N GLU A 1 -12.69 -65.25 -8.33
CA GLU A 1 -12.94 -63.81 -8.18
C GLU A 1 -11.64 -63.11 -7.82
N VAL A 2 -11.16 -62.23 -8.69
CA VAL A 2 -9.99 -61.37 -8.42
C VAL A 2 -10.55 -60.06 -7.88
N LEU A 3 -10.32 -59.80 -6.59
CA LEU A 3 -10.72 -58.57 -5.92
C LEU A 3 -9.84 -57.43 -6.45
N ALA A 4 -10.40 -56.52 -7.23
CA ALA A 4 -9.72 -55.31 -7.67
C ALA A 4 -9.43 -54.41 -6.44
N PRO A 5 -8.26 -53.75 -6.34
CA PRO A 5 -8.02 -52.77 -5.30
C PRO A 5 -8.89 -51.54 -5.56
N LEU A 6 -9.70 -51.16 -4.58
CA LEU A 6 -10.40 -49.88 -4.55
C LEU A 6 -9.34 -48.77 -4.65
N GLU A 7 -9.28 -48.07 -5.79
CA GLU A 7 -8.53 -46.81 -5.88
C GLU A 7 -9.04 -45.86 -4.78
N PRO A 8 -8.15 -45.26 -3.98
CA PRO A 8 -8.56 -44.20 -3.07
C PRO A 8 -9.11 -43.04 -3.92
N PRO A 9 -10.22 -42.39 -3.50
CA PRO A 9 -10.75 -41.26 -4.24
C PRO A 9 -9.65 -40.20 -4.37
N PRO A 10 -9.51 -39.52 -5.53
CA PRO A 10 -8.54 -38.45 -5.65
C PRO A 10 -8.86 -37.46 -4.54
N GLN A 11 -7.90 -37.23 -3.65
CA GLN A 11 -8.04 -36.27 -2.55
C GLN A 11 -8.44 -34.95 -3.19
N SER A 12 -9.74 -34.65 -3.17
CA SER A 12 -10.27 -33.43 -3.73
C SER A 12 -9.73 -32.34 -2.83
N ASN A 13 -8.67 -31.67 -3.29
CA ASN A 13 -8.06 -30.52 -2.63
C ASN A 13 -9.12 -29.42 -2.54
N THR A 14 -10.03 -29.55 -1.57
CA THR A 14 -11.27 -28.79 -1.47
C THR A 14 -10.94 -27.32 -1.29
N LEU A 15 -9.91 -27.03 -0.48
CA LEU A 15 -9.34 -25.69 -0.31
C LEU A 15 -8.81 -25.13 -1.64
N MET A 16 -8.10 -25.95 -2.42
CA MET A 16 -7.56 -25.55 -3.72
C MET A 16 -8.62 -25.54 -4.82
N GLY A 17 -9.88 -25.91 -4.55
CA GLY A 17 -11.01 -25.73 -5.46
C GLY A 17 -11.66 -24.35 -5.32
N LEU A 18 -11.50 -23.70 -4.16
CA LEU A 18 -12.19 -22.46 -3.81
C LEU A 18 -11.70 -21.26 -4.64
N PRO A 19 -12.58 -20.30 -4.98
CA PRO A 19 -12.16 -19.04 -5.60
C PRO A 19 -11.02 -18.37 -4.85
N ILE A 20 -10.10 -17.71 -5.56
CA ILE A 20 -8.90 -17.10 -4.97
C ILE A 20 -9.24 -16.18 -3.79
N VAL A 21 -10.34 -15.42 -3.87
CA VAL A 21 -10.81 -14.51 -2.82
C VAL A 21 -11.17 -15.25 -1.53
N ALA A 22 -11.75 -16.45 -1.63
CA ALA A 22 -12.08 -17.27 -0.47
C ALA A 22 -10.81 -17.82 0.19
N ILE A 23 -9.84 -18.26 -0.60
CA ILE A 23 -8.52 -18.69 -0.09
C ILE A 23 -7.81 -17.51 0.60
N GLU A 24 -7.75 -16.34 -0.04
CA GLU A 24 -7.17 -15.13 0.55
C GLU A 24 -7.87 -14.76 1.87
N SER A 25 -9.18 -14.89 1.94
CA SER A 25 -9.95 -14.62 3.16
C SER A 25 -9.61 -15.60 4.28
N ILE A 26 -9.47 -16.89 3.98
CA ILE A 26 -9.04 -17.90 4.96
C ILE A 26 -7.62 -17.63 5.43
N LEU A 27 -6.70 -17.34 4.50
CA LEU A 27 -5.31 -17.07 4.82
C LEU A 27 -5.11 -15.73 5.54
N SER A 28 -6.08 -14.80 5.46
CA SER A 28 -6.02 -13.52 6.18
C SER A 28 -6.04 -13.65 7.71
N PHE A 29 -6.41 -14.84 8.22
CA PHE A 29 -6.34 -15.16 9.65
C PHE A 29 -4.93 -15.62 10.09
N LEU A 30 -4.03 -15.87 9.15
CA LEU A 30 -2.64 -16.25 9.43
C LEU A 30 -1.73 -15.02 9.44
N SER A 31 -0.59 -15.16 10.09
CA SER A 31 0.50 -14.18 9.99
C SER A 31 1.08 -14.13 8.57
N TYR A 32 1.74 -13.02 8.23
CA TYR A 32 2.45 -12.92 6.96
C TYR A 32 3.66 -13.86 6.93
N ASP A 33 4.28 -14.16 8.06
CA ASP A 33 5.33 -15.19 8.18
C ASP A 33 4.80 -16.57 7.78
N GLU A 34 3.68 -17.02 8.34
CA GLU A 34 3.04 -18.29 7.95
C GLU A 34 2.64 -18.27 6.47
N THR A 35 2.07 -17.15 5.99
CA THR A 35 1.73 -16.96 4.57
C THR A 35 2.96 -17.12 3.68
N SER A 36 4.14 -16.67 4.12
CA SER A 36 5.38 -16.82 3.37
C SER A 36 5.84 -18.28 3.27
N GLN A 37 5.64 -19.08 4.32
CA GLN A 37 5.98 -20.50 4.34
C GLN A 37 5.04 -21.34 3.46
N LEU A 38 3.75 -20.98 3.41
CA LEU A 38 2.75 -21.68 2.59
C LEU A 38 3.04 -21.63 1.09
N ARG A 39 3.92 -20.74 0.63
CA ARG A 39 4.38 -20.68 -0.77
C ARG A 39 5.04 -21.97 -1.25
N LEU A 40 5.64 -22.74 -0.35
CA LEU A 40 6.35 -23.98 -0.70
C LEU A 40 5.39 -25.17 -0.90
N VAL A 41 4.10 -25.02 -0.55
CA VAL A 41 3.13 -26.13 -0.56
C VAL A 41 2.73 -26.53 -1.99
N CYS A 42 2.29 -25.57 -2.82
CA CYS A 42 1.93 -25.84 -4.21
C CYS A 42 1.91 -24.55 -5.06
N LYS A 43 1.94 -24.69 -6.40
CA LYS A 43 1.96 -23.55 -7.35
C LYS A 43 0.80 -22.58 -7.18
N ARG A 44 -0.41 -23.10 -6.90
CA ARG A 44 -1.58 -22.24 -6.69
C ARG A 44 -1.49 -21.51 -5.35
N MET A 45 -1.02 -22.17 -4.29
CA MET A 45 -0.81 -21.52 -2.99
C MET A 45 0.28 -20.45 -3.08
N ASP A 46 1.37 -20.74 -3.79
CA ASP A 46 2.43 -19.76 -4.08
C ASP A 46 1.85 -18.51 -4.75
N LEU A 47 1.04 -18.66 -5.81
CA LEU A 47 0.42 -17.52 -6.47
C LEU A 47 -0.45 -16.67 -5.53
N VAL A 48 -1.26 -17.30 -4.67
CA VAL A 48 -2.12 -16.58 -3.71
C VAL A 48 -1.26 -15.86 -2.67
N CYS A 49 -0.31 -16.57 -2.05
CA CYS A 49 0.54 -16.03 -1.00
C CYS A 49 1.44 -14.89 -1.52
N GLN A 50 1.97 -14.99 -2.75
CA GLN A 50 2.71 -13.91 -3.40
C GLN A 50 1.86 -12.63 -3.49
N ARG A 51 0.60 -12.74 -3.93
CA ARG A 51 -0.33 -11.60 -4.02
C ARG A 51 -0.61 -11.02 -2.64
N MET A 52 -0.86 -11.88 -1.64
CA MET A 52 -1.12 -11.46 -0.27
C MET A 52 0.07 -10.72 0.35
N LEU A 53 1.31 -11.20 0.15
CA LEU A 53 2.52 -10.55 0.67
C LEU A 53 2.77 -9.19 0.01
N ASN A 54 2.66 -9.11 -1.31
CA ASN A 54 2.81 -7.85 -2.04
C ASN A 54 1.77 -6.81 -1.59
N GLN A 55 0.50 -7.22 -1.48
CA GLN A 55 -0.55 -6.36 -0.96
C GLN A 55 -0.35 -6.02 0.52
N GLY A 56 0.15 -6.96 1.32
CA GLY A 56 0.42 -6.78 2.74
C GLY A 56 1.41 -5.65 2.99
N PHE A 57 2.51 -5.62 2.22
CA PHE A 57 3.50 -4.56 2.32
C PHE A 57 2.90 -3.18 1.97
N LEU A 58 2.13 -3.09 0.88
CA LEU A 58 1.45 -1.85 0.50
C LEU A 58 0.40 -1.41 1.54
N LYS A 59 -0.32 -2.37 2.15
CA LYS A 59 -1.31 -2.08 3.20
C LYS A 59 -0.63 -1.54 4.46
N VAL A 60 0.50 -2.11 4.88
CA VAL A 60 1.20 -1.64 6.08
C VAL A 60 1.83 -0.27 5.85
N GLU A 61 2.36 0.01 4.66
CA GLU A 61 2.86 1.34 4.30
C GLU A 61 1.76 2.41 4.36
N ARG A 62 0.56 2.11 3.84
CA ARG A 62 -0.60 3.01 3.95
C ARG A 62 -1.04 3.22 5.39
N TYR A 63 -1.03 2.15 6.20
CA TYR A 63 -1.42 2.23 7.60
C TYR A 63 -0.42 3.07 8.42
N HIS A 64 0.88 2.89 8.21
CA HIS A 64 1.92 3.75 8.80
C HIS A 64 1.70 5.22 8.43
N ASN A 65 1.46 5.52 7.14
CA ASN A 65 1.20 6.88 6.67
C ASN A 65 -0.01 7.53 7.38
N LEU A 66 -1.07 6.75 7.63
CA LEU A 66 -2.23 7.21 8.38
C LEU A 66 -1.87 7.57 9.82
N CYS A 67 -1.21 6.65 10.54
CA CYS A 67 -0.75 6.88 11.92
C CYS A 67 0.17 8.11 12.00
N GLN A 68 1.09 8.24 11.04
CA GLN A 68 2.03 9.36 11.01
C GLN A 68 1.32 10.71 10.78
N LYS A 69 0.34 10.76 9.85
CA LYS A 69 -0.46 11.97 9.62
C LYS A 69 -1.27 12.36 10.86
N GLN A 70 -1.85 11.38 11.57
CA GLN A 70 -2.60 11.62 12.80
C GLN A 70 -1.73 12.22 13.91
N VAL A 71 -0.54 11.65 14.14
CA VAL A 71 0.40 12.18 15.14
C VAL A 71 0.94 13.54 14.73
N LYS A 72 1.37 13.71 13.47
CA LYS A 72 1.88 15.00 12.94
C LYS A 72 0.85 16.12 13.04
N ALA A 73 -0.44 15.83 12.87
CA ALA A 73 -1.52 16.83 12.99
C ALA A 73 -1.74 17.33 14.43
N GLN A 74 -1.40 16.52 15.44
CA GLN A 74 -1.54 16.86 16.86
C GLN A 74 -0.29 17.52 17.45
N LEU A 75 0.84 17.46 16.74
CA LEU A 75 2.08 18.04 17.20
C LEU A 75 2.12 19.57 16.98
N PRO A 76 2.68 20.34 17.94
CA PRO A 76 2.95 21.77 17.75
C PRO A 76 3.79 22.03 16.50
N ARG A 77 3.64 23.19 15.86
CA ARG A 77 4.43 23.55 14.66
C ARG A 77 5.90 23.83 14.97
N ARG A 78 6.23 24.27 16.18
CA ARG A 78 7.59 24.62 16.61
C ARG A 78 8.31 23.41 17.18
N GLU A 79 9.56 23.23 16.78
CA GLU A 79 10.38 22.07 17.13
C GLU A 79 10.71 21.99 18.63
N SER A 80 10.95 23.14 19.27
CA SER A 80 11.19 23.22 20.71
C SER A 80 9.99 22.76 21.55
N GLU A 81 8.77 23.08 21.10
CA GLU A 81 7.52 22.68 21.74
C GLU A 81 7.19 21.20 21.48
N ARG A 82 7.61 20.67 20.31
CA ARG A 82 7.45 19.25 19.99
C ARG A 82 8.23 18.34 20.93
N ARG A 83 9.48 18.68 21.26
CA ARG A 83 10.35 17.84 22.11
C ARG A 83 9.79 17.60 23.51
N ASN A 84 8.98 18.54 24.01
CA ASN A 84 8.34 18.45 25.32
C ASN A 84 6.91 17.89 25.26
N HIS A 85 6.41 17.57 24.06
CA HIS A 85 5.06 17.05 23.87
C HIS A 85 4.98 15.55 24.19
N SER A 86 3.86 15.09 24.74
CA SER A 86 3.64 13.67 25.08
C SER A 86 3.82 12.73 23.89
N LEU A 87 3.44 13.20 22.68
CA LEU A 87 3.54 12.47 21.41
C LEU A 87 4.89 12.58 20.68
N ALA A 88 5.90 13.29 21.21
CA ALA A 88 7.20 13.36 20.55
C ALA A 88 7.80 11.96 20.34
N ARG A 89 7.73 11.12 21.37
CA ARG A 89 8.22 9.73 21.30
C ARG A 89 7.49 8.89 20.25
N HIS A 90 6.17 9.06 20.12
CA HIS A 90 5.40 8.40 19.06
C HIS A 90 5.87 8.82 17.67
N ALA A 91 6.14 10.11 17.47
CA ALA A 91 6.63 10.62 16.20
C ALA A 91 8.04 10.14 15.87
N ASP A 92 8.95 10.08 16.85
CA ASP A 92 10.30 9.54 16.67
C ASP A 92 10.26 8.06 16.26
N ILE A 93 9.41 7.27 16.92
CA ILE A 93 9.20 5.86 16.58
C ILE A 93 8.65 5.74 15.15
N LEU A 94 7.61 6.51 14.80
CA LEU A 94 7.01 6.45 13.46
C LEU A 94 7.99 6.91 12.37
N ALA A 95 8.84 7.90 12.62
CA ALA A 95 9.90 8.32 11.70
C ALA A 95 10.97 7.22 11.52
N ALA A 96 11.32 6.51 12.59
CA ALA A 96 12.23 5.38 12.51
C ALA A 96 11.62 4.19 11.72
N VAL A 97 10.32 3.92 11.89
CA VAL A 97 9.59 2.92 11.08
C VAL A 97 9.53 3.34 9.61
N GLU A 98 9.29 4.63 9.32
CA GLU A 98 9.31 5.17 7.95
C GLU A 98 10.64 4.90 7.25
N THR A 99 11.75 5.14 7.97
CA THR A 99 13.09 4.87 7.44
C THR A 99 13.28 3.40 7.09
N ARG A 100 12.76 2.47 7.92
CA ARG A 100 12.82 1.02 7.61
C ARG A 100 11.94 0.66 6.41
N LEU A 101 10.72 1.18 6.35
CA LEU A 101 9.81 0.98 5.22
C LEU A 101 10.43 1.46 3.91
N SER A 102 11.04 2.66 3.88
CA SER A 102 11.70 3.18 2.68
C SER A 102 12.86 2.32 2.21
N LEU A 103 13.70 1.82 3.13
CA LEU A 103 14.81 0.92 2.78
C LEU A 103 14.29 -0.38 2.15
N LEU A 104 13.30 -1.03 2.79
CA LEU A 104 12.66 -2.23 2.25
C LEU A 104 12.03 -1.95 0.88
N ASN A 105 11.39 -0.80 0.72
CA ASN A 105 10.77 -0.40 -0.53
C ASN A 105 11.82 -0.29 -1.65
N MET A 106 12.95 0.37 -1.39
CA MET A 106 14.06 0.50 -2.34
C MET A 106 14.70 -0.84 -2.69
N THR A 107 14.88 -1.74 -1.72
CA THR A 107 15.48 -3.06 -1.94
C THR A 107 14.58 -3.97 -2.76
N PHE A 108 13.30 -4.08 -2.39
CA PHE A 108 12.41 -5.10 -2.95
C PHE A 108 11.57 -4.60 -4.13
N MET A 109 10.99 -3.40 -4.07
CA MET A 109 9.92 -3.03 -5.01
C MET A 109 10.37 -2.98 -6.47
N LYS A 110 11.64 -2.63 -6.74
CA LYS A 110 12.18 -2.69 -8.12
C LYS A 110 11.98 -4.08 -8.76
N TYR A 111 12.17 -5.14 -7.99
CA TYR A 111 12.04 -6.53 -8.46
C TYR A 111 10.59 -7.02 -8.42
N VAL A 112 9.81 -6.57 -7.43
CA VAL A 112 8.39 -6.88 -7.30
C VAL A 112 7.58 -6.27 -8.44
N ASP A 113 7.80 -4.99 -8.74
CA ASP A 113 7.12 -4.27 -9.84
C ASP A 113 7.48 -4.86 -11.21
N SER A 114 8.69 -5.39 -11.35
CA SER A 114 9.15 -6.10 -12.55
C SER A 114 8.65 -7.55 -12.63
N ASN A 115 7.81 -8.00 -11.69
CA ASN A 115 7.32 -9.38 -11.55
C ASN A 115 8.44 -10.43 -11.51
N LEU A 116 9.63 -10.08 -11.02
CA LEU A 116 10.77 -11.00 -10.89
C LEU A 116 10.71 -11.82 -9.61
N CYS A 117 10.13 -11.26 -8.55
CA CYS A 117 9.84 -11.95 -7.29
C CYS A 117 8.64 -11.29 -6.60
N CYS A 118 8.08 -11.91 -5.56
CA CYS A 118 7.20 -11.21 -4.63
C CYS A 118 8.00 -10.65 -3.46
N PHE A 119 7.35 -9.87 -2.60
CA PHE A 119 7.86 -9.55 -1.29
C PHE A 119 7.99 -10.83 -0.46
N ILE A 120 9.22 -11.20 -0.10
CA ILE A 120 9.58 -12.44 0.59
C ILE A 120 9.48 -12.33 2.12
N PRO A 121 9.87 -11.19 2.76
CA PRO A 121 9.99 -11.12 4.22
C PRO A 121 8.66 -10.99 4.97
N GLY A 122 7.85 -12.06 5.02
CA GLY A 122 6.55 -12.08 5.73
C GLY A 122 6.64 -11.59 7.19
N LYS A 123 7.58 -12.14 7.96
CA LYS A 123 7.85 -11.75 9.36
C LYS A 123 8.10 -10.24 9.55
N VAL A 124 8.68 -9.57 8.54
CA VAL A 124 8.93 -8.11 8.61
C VAL A 124 7.61 -7.35 8.62
N ILE A 125 6.62 -7.77 7.82
CA ILE A 125 5.29 -7.13 7.80
C ILE A 125 4.61 -7.29 9.16
N ASP A 126 4.64 -8.50 9.72
CA ASP A 126 4.05 -8.79 11.04
C ASP A 126 4.66 -7.90 12.13
N GLU A 127 5.98 -7.76 12.12
CA GLU A 127 6.71 -6.95 13.09
C GLU A 127 6.42 -5.45 12.94
N ILE A 128 6.26 -4.95 11.70
CA ILE A 128 5.81 -3.56 11.48
C ILE A 128 4.41 -3.37 12.06
N TYR A 129 3.47 -4.28 11.81
CA TYR A 129 2.13 -4.19 12.41
C TYR A 129 2.17 -4.26 13.94
N ARG A 130 3.04 -5.09 14.52
CA ARG A 130 3.25 -5.17 15.98
C ARG A 130 3.70 -3.82 16.54
N VAL A 131 4.72 -3.21 15.94
CA VAL A 131 5.23 -1.89 16.34
C VAL A 131 4.16 -0.80 16.17
N LEU A 132 3.46 -0.76 15.04
CA LEU A 132 2.42 0.25 14.80
C LEU A 132 1.24 0.12 15.77
N ARG A 133 0.81 -1.10 16.09
CA ARG A 133 -0.23 -1.36 17.11
C ARG A 133 0.24 -0.96 18.50
N TYR A 134 1.49 -1.25 18.84
CA TYR A 134 2.10 -0.84 20.12
C TYR A 134 2.11 0.68 20.28
N VAL A 135 2.54 1.42 19.25
CA VAL A 135 2.55 2.89 19.26
C VAL A 135 1.15 3.45 19.41
N ASN A 136 0.16 2.89 18.72
CA ASN A 136 -1.22 3.40 18.77
C ASN A 136 -1.94 3.08 20.09
N SER A 137 -1.56 2.00 20.77
CA SER A 137 -2.20 1.56 22.02
C SER A 137 -1.52 2.10 23.28
N THR A 138 -0.27 2.53 23.19
CA THR A 138 0.54 2.93 24.34
C THR A 138 0.61 4.45 24.47
N ARG A 139 0.25 4.98 25.64
CA ARG A 139 0.30 6.44 25.92
C ARG A 139 1.72 6.98 26.14
N ALA A 140 2.64 6.14 26.60
CA ALA A 140 4.03 6.50 26.88
C ALA A 140 4.98 5.40 26.38
N PRO A 141 5.27 5.36 25.07
CA PRO A 141 6.11 4.31 24.51
C PRO A 141 7.56 4.45 24.97
N GLN A 142 8.23 3.30 25.04
CA GLN A 142 9.67 3.18 25.24
C GLN A 142 10.48 3.87 24.14
N ARG A 143 11.80 3.98 24.32
CA ARG A 143 12.66 4.62 23.33
C ARG A 143 12.62 3.86 22.00
N ALA A 144 12.73 4.58 20.89
CA ALA A 144 12.58 3.99 19.56
C ALA A 144 13.53 2.81 19.30
N HIS A 145 14.77 2.86 19.81
CA HIS A 145 15.73 1.79 19.63
C HIS A 145 15.31 0.47 20.29
N GLU A 146 14.68 0.52 21.48
CA GLU A 146 14.18 -0.66 22.19
C GLU A 146 13.01 -1.28 21.42
N VAL A 147 12.07 -0.45 20.98
CA VAL A 147 10.84 -0.88 20.30
C VAL A 147 11.14 -1.45 18.91
N LEU A 148 12.10 -0.87 18.19
CA LEU A 148 12.44 -1.24 16.82
C LEU A 148 13.62 -2.22 16.72
N GLN A 149 14.13 -2.77 17.83
CA GLN A 149 15.31 -3.65 17.76
C GLN A 149 15.06 -4.84 16.82
N GLU A 150 14.03 -5.65 17.11
CA GLU A 150 13.66 -6.81 16.27
C GLU A 150 13.39 -6.38 14.83
N LEU A 151 12.57 -5.34 14.62
CA LEU A 151 12.26 -4.82 13.28
C LEU A 151 13.52 -4.48 12.48
N ARG A 152 14.51 -3.83 13.12
CA ARG A 152 15.76 -3.47 12.47
C ARG A 152 16.58 -4.70 12.11
N ASP A 153 16.66 -5.67 13.02
CA ASP A 153 17.47 -6.88 12.83
C ASP A 153 16.88 -7.74 11.70
N ILE A 154 15.59 -8.06 11.76
CA ILE A 154 14.95 -8.89 10.71
C ILE A 154 14.89 -8.18 9.35
N SER A 155 14.76 -6.84 9.33
CA SER A 155 14.79 -6.08 8.07
C SER A 155 16.17 -6.13 7.44
N SER A 156 17.23 -5.92 8.23
CA SER A 156 18.61 -5.96 7.74
C SER A 156 18.98 -7.36 7.23
N MET A 157 18.67 -8.40 8.01
CA MET A 157 18.88 -9.79 7.59
C MET A 157 18.15 -10.12 6.28
N ALA A 158 16.91 -9.66 6.13
CA ALA A 158 16.12 -9.88 4.92
C ALA A 158 16.73 -9.19 3.70
N MET A 159 17.19 -7.93 3.85
CA MET A 159 17.82 -7.19 2.77
C MET A 159 19.16 -7.81 2.36
N GLU A 160 20.00 -8.17 3.33
CA GLU A 160 21.29 -8.83 3.10
C GLU A 160 21.13 -10.17 2.38
N TYR A 161 20.23 -11.03 2.89
CA TYR A 161 19.93 -12.30 2.24
C TYR A 161 19.41 -12.11 0.80
N PHE A 162 18.56 -11.12 0.59
CA PHE A 162 18.04 -10.81 -0.74
C PHE A 162 19.16 -10.41 -1.72
N ASP A 163 20.02 -9.48 -1.31
CA ASP A 163 21.12 -8.98 -2.13
C ASP A 163 22.17 -10.07 -2.41
N GLU A 164 22.48 -10.92 -1.43
CA GLU A 164 23.50 -11.96 -1.57
C GLU A 164 23.02 -13.21 -2.31
N LYS A 165 21.80 -13.67 -2.04
CA LYS A 165 21.32 -14.99 -2.50
C LYS A 165 20.31 -14.88 -3.62
N ILE A 166 19.43 -13.87 -3.60
CA ILE A 166 18.29 -13.79 -4.53
C ILE A 166 18.64 -12.96 -5.75
N VAL A 167 19.19 -11.75 -5.56
CA VAL A 167 19.53 -10.84 -6.67
C VAL A 167 20.45 -11.48 -7.72
N PRO A 168 21.50 -12.27 -7.38
CA PRO A 168 22.34 -12.91 -8.38
C PRO A 168 21.58 -13.93 -9.24
N ILE A 169 20.62 -14.66 -8.65
CA ILE A 169 19.78 -15.63 -9.37
C ILE A 169 18.83 -14.89 -10.31
N LEU A 170 18.21 -13.79 -9.85
CA LEU A 170 17.32 -12.98 -10.68
C LEU A 170 18.06 -12.35 -11.87
N LYS A 171 19.28 -11.83 -11.64
CA LYS A 171 20.13 -11.28 -12.71
C LYS A 171 20.53 -12.34 -13.73
N ARG A 172 20.87 -13.57 -13.31
CA ARG A 172 21.23 -14.66 -14.23
C ARG A 172 20.06 -15.11 -15.11
N LYS A 173 18.83 -15.00 -14.63
CA LYS A 173 17.62 -15.29 -15.43
C LYS A 173 17.32 -14.24 -16.50
N MET A 174 18.04 -13.11 -16.50
CA MET A 174 17.89 -12.03 -17.48
C MET A 174 19.12 -11.99 -18.41
N PRO A 175 19.11 -12.65 -19.58
CA PRO A 175 20.15 -12.44 -20.57
C PRO A 175 20.00 -11.03 -21.18
N GLY A 176 20.88 -10.09 -20.79
CA GLY A 176 21.08 -8.82 -21.52
C GLY A 176 20.73 -7.50 -20.82
N SER A 177 20.54 -7.47 -19.49
CA SER A 177 20.31 -6.20 -18.76
C SER A 177 21.49 -5.82 -17.87
N ASP A 178 22.59 -5.38 -18.49
CA ASP A 178 23.54 -4.48 -17.81
C ASP A 178 22.92 -3.09 -17.76
N VAL A 179 21.98 -2.87 -16.83
CA VAL A 179 21.48 -1.54 -16.49
C VAL A 179 22.00 -1.15 -15.12
N SER A 180 23.04 -0.31 -15.17
CA SER A 180 23.35 0.76 -14.23
C SER A 180 23.71 0.36 -12.80
N GLY A 181 25.02 0.12 -12.61
CA GLY A 181 25.70 0.11 -11.32
C GLY A 181 26.76 1.22 -11.18
N ARG A 182 26.73 2.27 -12.01
CA ARG A 182 27.64 3.42 -11.88
C ARG A 182 26.91 4.63 -11.30
N LEU A 183 26.81 4.65 -9.98
CA LEU A 183 26.80 5.90 -9.22
C LEU A 183 27.81 5.73 -8.09
N ILE A 184 28.53 6.81 -7.81
CA ILE A 184 29.64 6.99 -6.84
C ILE A 184 31.03 6.94 -7.50
N GLY A 185 31.63 8.13 -7.65
CA GLY A 185 33.05 8.29 -7.99
C GLY A 185 33.35 9.56 -8.80
N THR A 186 33.38 10.71 -8.13
CA THR A 186 33.93 11.98 -8.61
C THR A 186 35.44 11.91 -8.86
N ALA A 187 35.93 12.44 -10.00
CA ALA A 187 37.25 13.10 -10.16
C ALA A 187 37.42 13.64 -11.61
N PRO A 188 38.25 14.66 -11.85
CA PRO A 188 38.00 15.68 -12.88
C PRO A 188 38.73 15.48 -14.22
N VAL A 189 38.26 16.31 -15.17
CA VAL A 189 38.74 16.62 -16.53
C VAL A 189 40.26 16.50 -16.77
N PRO A 190 40.68 16.03 -17.97
CA PRO A 190 41.90 16.55 -18.57
C PRO A 190 41.76 16.93 -20.06
N GLY A 191 42.42 18.03 -20.42
CA GLY A 191 42.55 18.57 -21.78
C GLY A 191 43.52 17.78 -22.68
N PRO A 192 43.80 18.28 -23.91
CA PRO A 192 44.46 17.50 -24.94
C PRO A 192 45.98 17.72 -24.95
N SER A 193 46.77 16.64 -24.91
CA SER A 193 47.94 16.37 -25.78
C SER A 193 48.89 15.29 -25.24
N ALA A 194 49.35 14.46 -26.19
CA ALA A 194 50.65 13.78 -26.29
C ALA A 194 50.99 12.53 -25.44
N ALA A 195 51.25 11.43 -26.19
CA ALA A 195 52.27 10.37 -26.00
C ALA A 195 52.07 9.38 -24.82
N LEU A 196 52.34 8.07 -24.87
CA LEU A 196 52.86 7.11 -25.85
C LEU A 196 52.55 5.69 -25.31
N THR A 197 52.36 4.71 -26.20
CA THR A 197 52.62 3.25 -26.07
C THR A 197 52.04 2.42 -24.92
N THR A 198 51.14 1.49 -25.26
CA THR A 198 51.41 0.04 -25.13
C THR A 198 50.48 -0.73 -26.06
N MET A 199 51.09 -1.52 -26.93
CA MET A 199 50.42 -2.39 -27.89
C MET A 199 49.69 -3.52 -27.19
N GLN A 200 48.47 -3.86 -27.64
CA GLN A 200 48.09 -5.26 -27.92
C GLN A 200 46.71 -5.37 -28.59
N LEU A 201 46.75 -6.00 -29.76
CA LEU A 201 45.70 -6.75 -30.47
C LEU A 201 44.31 -6.11 -30.65
N PHE A 202 44.08 -5.60 -31.87
CA PHE A 202 42.81 -5.83 -32.54
C PHE A 202 43.06 -6.38 -33.94
N SER A 203 42.75 -7.67 -34.07
CA SER A 203 42.59 -8.39 -35.32
C SER A 203 41.51 -7.69 -36.16
N LYS A 204 41.82 -7.38 -37.41
CA LYS A 204 40.85 -6.95 -38.42
C LYS A 204 39.79 -8.04 -38.55
N GLN A 205 38.58 -7.80 -38.04
CA GLN A 205 37.42 -8.65 -38.30
C GLN A 205 36.40 -7.81 -39.06
N ASN A 206 36.36 -8.01 -40.38
CA ASN A 206 35.20 -7.65 -41.18
C ASN A 206 34.00 -8.45 -40.65
N PRO A 207 32.87 -7.81 -40.30
CA PRO A 207 31.68 -8.54 -39.89
C PRO A 207 31.22 -9.41 -41.06
N SER A 208 30.99 -10.69 -40.79
CA SER A 208 30.60 -11.64 -41.82
C SER A 208 29.27 -11.19 -42.44
N ARG A 209 29.15 -11.26 -43.78
CA ARG A 209 27.94 -10.84 -44.53
C ARG A 209 26.66 -11.54 -44.02
N GLN A 210 26.80 -12.68 -43.33
CA GLN A 210 25.72 -13.42 -42.68
C GLN A 210 25.27 -12.86 -41.32
N GLU A 211 26.15 -12.22 -40.55
CA GLU A 211 25.77 -11.56 -39.28
C GLU A 211 25.00 -10.27 -39.54
N VAL A 212 25.40 -9.52 -40.56
CA VAL A 212 24.72 -8.29 -40.99
C VAL A 212 23.30 -8.59 -41.48
N THR A 213 23.08 -9.68 -42.22
CA THR A 213 21.73 -10.05 -42.68
C THR A 213 20.83 -10.53 -41.55
N LYS A 214 21.35 -11.29 -40.57
CA LYS A 214 20.59 -11.69 -39.37
C LYS A 214 20.21 -10.47 -38.51
N LEU A 215 21.14 -9.54 -38.29
CA LEU A 215 20.88 -8.28 -37.59
C LEU A 215 19.84 -7.44 -38.32
N GLN A 216 19.91 -7.35 -39.65
CA GLN A 216 18.94 -6.57 -40.44
C GLN A 216 17.53 -7.19 -40.41
N GLN A 217 17.43 -8.52 -40.33
CA GLN A 217 16.15 -9.22 -40.19
C GLN A 217 15.58 -9.06 -38.78
N GLN A 218 16.43 -9.06 -37.75
CA GLN A 218 16.06 -8.79 -36.36
C GLN A 218 15.63 -7.33 -36.16
N VAL A 219 16.29 -6.36 -36.79
CA VAL A 219 15.88 -4.95 -36.77
C VAL A 219 14.51 -4.75 -37.43
N LYS A 220 14.21 -5.48 -38.52
CA LYS A 220 12.87 -5.47 -39.14
C LYS A 220 11.80 -6.06 -38.24
N ALA A 221 12.07 -7.19 -37.58
CA ALA A 221 11.15 -7.81 -36.62
C ALA A 221 10.94 -6.93 -35.36
N ASN A 222 11.99 -6.26 -34.89
CA ASN A 222 11.88 -5.31 -33.79
C ASN A 222 11.11 -4.04 -34.21
N GLY A 223 11.23 -3.62 -35.47
CA GLY A 223 10.47 -2.51 -36.04
C GLY A 223 8.96 -2.77 -36.07
N THR A 224 8.54 -3.96 -36.50
CA THR A 224 7.12 -4.34 -36.45
C THR A 224 6.60 -4.43 -35.02
N GLY A 225 7.38 -5.01 -34.10
CA GLY A 225 7.06 -5.02 -32.66
C GLY A 225 6.91 -3.62 -32.07
N LEU A 226 7.80 -2.68 -32.41
CA LEU A 226 7.71 -1.29 -31.97
C LEU A 226 6.43 -0.60 -32.46
N THR A 227 5.99 -0.88 -33.69
CA THR A 227 4.73 -0.32 -34.21
C THR A 227 3.49 -0.91 -33.52
N ALA A 228 3.52 -2.19 -33.16
CA ALA A 228 2.44 -2.83 -32.41
C ALA A 228 2.34 -2.24 -30.99
N LEU A 229 3.47 -2.12 -30.28
CA LEU A 229 3.52 -1.49 -28.97
C LEU A 229 3.07 -0.03 -29.00
N LYS A 230 3.42 0.73 -30.04
CA LYS A 230 2.92 2.11 -30.20
C LYS A 230 1.39 2.16 -30.35
N ARG A 231 0.77 1.19 -31.03
CA ARG A 231 -0.70 1.09 -31.13
C ARG A 231 -1.32 0.75 -29.78
N GLU A 232 -0.79 -0.24 -29.07
CA GLU A 232 -1.28 -0.60 -27.73
C GLU A 232 -1.18 0.57 -26.74
N ILE A 233 -0.06 1.32 -26.75
CA ILE A 233 0.10 2.52 -25.92
C ILE A 233 -0.97 3.57 -26.27
N SER A 234 -1.27 3.76 -27.55
CA SER A 234 -2.31 4.70 -27.97
C SER A 234 -3.71 4.27 -27.53
N GLU A 235 -4.04 2.98 -27.61
CA GLU A 235 -5.31 2.43 -27.14
C GLU A 235 -5.46 2.53 -25.63
N LEU A 236 -4.39 2.21 -24.88
CA LEU A 236 -4.37 2.36 -23.42
C LEU A 236 -4.56 3.82 -23.01
N ARG A 237 -3.95 4.76 -23.74
CA ARG A 237 -4.11 6.19 -23.48
C ARG A 237 -5.57 6.65 -23.65
N ILE A 238 -6.26 6.15 -24.67
CA ILE A 238 -7.70 6.43 -24.88
C ILE A 238 -8.52 5.82 -23.74
N LYS A 239 -8.26 4.57 -23.36
CA LYS A 239 -8.96 3.91 -22.23
C LYS A 239 -8.78 4.66 -20.91
N VAL A 240 -7.58 5.16 -20.64
CA VAL A 240 -7.29 5.97 -19.44
C VAL A 240 -8.06 7.30 -19.47
N GLN A 241 -8.13 7.98 -20.62
CA GLN A 241 -8.93 9.20 -20.75
C GLN A 241 -10.43 8.94 -20.54
N GLU A 242 -10.95 7.84 -21.06
CA GLU A 242 -12.35 7.46 -20.86
C GLU A 242 -12.66 7.16 -19.39
N GLN A 243 -11.79 6.38 -18.71
CA GLN A 243 -11.93 6.14 -17.28
C GLN A 243 -11.85 7.42 -16.45
N GLN A 244 -10.97 8.36 -16.83
CA GLN A 244 -10.85 9.66 -16.16
C GLN A 244 -12.15 10.47 -16.29
N LYS A 245 -12.80 10.45 -17.45
CA LYS A 245 -14.08 11.12 -17.68
C LYS A 245 -15.20 10.48 -16.85
N GLN A 246 -15.26 9.15 -16.81
CA GLN A 246 -16.25 8.43 -16.00
C GLN A 246 -16.10 8.74 -14.49
N LEU A 247 -14.87 8.86 -14.00
CA LEU A 247 -14.61 9.27 -12.61
C LEU A 247 -15.11 10.70 -12.34
N GLN A 248 -14.92 11.63 -13.28
CA GLN A 248 -15.44 13.01 -13.14
C GLN A 248 -16.98 13.03 -13.11
N ASP A 249 -17.64 12.24 -13.96
CA ASP A 249 -19.09 12.15 -13.98
C ASP A 249 -19.64 11.52 -12.68
N GLN A 250 -18.94 10.54 -12.10
CA GLN A 250 -19.30 9.98 -10.80
C GLN A 250 -19.12 10.99 -9.65
N ASP A 251 -18.03 11.77 -9.66
CA ASP A 251 -17.78 12.79 -8.65
C ASP A 251 -18.84 13.92 -8.69
N GLN A 252 -19.26 14.31 -9.90
CA GLN A 252 -20.36 15.25 -10.10
C GLN A 252 -21.68 14.72 -9.52
N LYS A 253 -22.02 13.44 -9.76
CA LYS A 253 -23.21 12.82 -9.16
C LYS A 253 -23.15 12.74 -7.63
N LEU A 254 -21.97 12.48 -7.06
CA LEU A 254 -21.77 12.48 -5.61
C LEU A 254 -21.97 13.87 -5.01
N LEU A 255 -21.49 14.93 -5.69
CA LEU A 255 -21.73 16.31 -5.27
C LEU A 255 -23.21 16.66 -5.28
N GLU A 256 -23.95 16.25 -6.32
CA GLU A 256 -25.40 16.45 -6.41
C GLU A 256 -26.14 15.71 -5.30
N GLN A 257 -25.81 14.44 -5.03
CA GLN A 257 -26.40 13.71 -3.91
C GLN A 257 -26.09 14.37 -2.56
N THR A 258 -24.86 14.85 -2.37
CA THR A 258 -24.48 15.56 -1.14
C THR A 258 -25.28 16.83 -0.95
N GLN A 259 -25.56 17.57 -2.03
CA GLN A 259 -26.42 18.74 -1.99
C GLN A 259 -27.85 18.38 -1.61
N ILE A 260 -28.43 17.34 -2.25
CA ILE A 260 -29.79 16.87 -1.94
C ILE A 260 -29.92 16.45 -0.48
N ILE A 261 -28.94 15.71 0.05
CA ILE A 261 -28.91 15.33 1.48
C ILE A 261 -28.85 16.57 2.37
N GLY A 262 -28.06 17.58 1.99
CA GLY A 262 -27.99 18.86 2.70
C GLY A 262 -29.35 19.57 2.76
N GLU A 263 -30.07 19.61 1.64
CA GLU A 263 -31.41 20.21 1.55
C GLU A 263 -32.45 19.42 2.36
N GLN A 264 -32.40 18.08 2.30
CA GLN A 264 -33.27 17.21 3.11
C GLN A 264 -33.04 17.41 4.60
N ASN A 265 -31.78 17.49 5.04
CA ASN A 265 -31.44 17.76 6.44
C ASN A 265 -31.93 19.14 6.91
N ALA A 266 -31.86 20.17 6.05
CA ALA A 266 -32.40 21.49 6.38
C ALA A 266 -33.92 21.46 6.55
N ARG A 267 -34.65 20.76 5.68
CA ARG A 267 -36.11 20.57 5.78
C ARG A 267 -36.49 19.78 7.03
N LEU A 268 -35.75 18.71 7.35
CA LEU A 268 -35.96 17.95 8.59
C LEU A 268 -35.77 18.84 9.82
N ALA A 269 -34.71 19.65 9.88
CA ALA A 269 -34.48 20.58 10.98
C ALA A 269 -35.57 21.66 11.11
N GLU A 270 -36.19 22.09 10.00
CA GLU A 270 -37.33 22.99 10.02
C GLU A 270 -38.60 22.31 10.56
N LEU A 271 -38.89 21.08 10.12
CA LEU A 271 -40.01 20.29 10.63
C LEU A 271 -39.88 20.00 12.12
N GLU A 272 -38.67 19.65 12.59
CA GLU A 272 -38.42 19.46 14.02
C GLU A 272 -38.61 20.76 14.84
N ARG A 273 -38.27 21.93 14.28
CA ARG A 273 -38.55 23.22 14.93
C ARG A 273 -40.04 23.50 15.02
N LYS A 274 -40.79 23.31 13.93
CA LYS A 274 -42.25 23.45 13.94
C LYS A 274 -42.91 22.51 14.94
N LEU A 275 -42.42 21.28 15.05
CA LEU A 275 -42.95 20.31 16.00
C LEU A 275 -42.67 20.71 17.46
N ARG A 276 -41.48 21.28 17.74
CA ARG A 276 -41.18 21.89 19.05
C ARG A 276 -42.09 23.08 19.36
N GLU A 277 -42.32 23.99 18.42
CA GLU A 277 -43.23 25.14 18.61
C GLU A 277 -44.69 24.70 18.85
N VAL A 278 -45.17 23.66 18.15
CA VAL A 278 -46.51 23.10 18.38
C VAL A 278 -46.61 22.44 19.76
N MET A 279 -45.58 21.71 20.19
CA MET A 279 -45.52 21.13 21.54
C MET A 279 -45.51 22.21 22.62
N GLU A 280 -44.73 23.29 22.45
CA GLU A 280 -44.69 24.41 23.40
C GLU A 280 -46.01 25.17 23.47
N SER A 281 -46.69 25.39 22.33
CA SER A 281 -48.00 26.05 22.30
C SER A 281 -49.13 25.18 22.88
N THR A 282 -49.09 23.86 22.70
CA THR A 282 -50.06 22.95 23.34
C THR A 282 -49.83 22.81 24.84
N VAL A 283 -48.57 22.81 25.30
CA VAL A 283 -48.25 22.82 26.73
C VAL A 283 -48.59 24.16 27.37
N GLY A 284 -48.31 25.29 26.70
CA GLY A 284 -48.66 26.64 27.16
C GLY A 284 -50.17 26.91 27.28
N ASN A 285 -51.00 26.18 26.52
CA ASN A 285 -52.46 26.23 26.64
C ASN A 285 -53.03 25.28 27.72
N SER A 286 -52.19 24.42 28.32
CA SER A 286 -52.61 23.40 29.30
C SER A 286 -52.20 23.70 30.76
N SER A 287 -51.45 24.77 31.00
CA SER A 287 -51.14 25.24 32.37
C SER A 287 -52.32 26.00 32.98
N GLY A 288 -53.35 25.24 33.32
CA GLY A 288 -54.54 25.69 34.02
C GLY A 288 -55.31 24.54 34.68
N SER A 289 -54.63 23.65 35.44
CA SER A 289 -55.16 22.98 36.65
C SER A 289 -54.24 21.88 37.20
N GLY A 290 -53.81 22.06 38.46
CA GLY A 290 -54.05 21.10 39.54
C GLY A 290 -53.28 19.77 39.63
N SER A 291 -52.19 19.79 40.41
CA SER A 291 -51.89 18.92 41.56
C SER A 291 -51.67 17.39 41.44
N ASN A 292 -50.47 17.00 41.93
CA ASN A 292 -50.14 16.01 42.97
C ASN A 292 -49.54 14.62 42.63
N GLU A 293 -48.40 14.40 43.30
CA GLU A 293 -47.80 13.18 43.89
C GLU A 293 -47.10 12.04 43.09
N GLN A 294 -45.95 11.68 43.69
CA GLN A 294 -45.22 10.39 43.79
C GLN A 294 -44.10 9.99 42.79
N SER A 295 -42.89 9.92 43.37
CA SER A 295 -41.65 9.23 42.93
C SER A 295 -41.80 7.69 43.12
N PRO A 296 -40.89 6.75 42.70
CA PRO A 296 -39.47 6.91 42.31
C PRO A 296 -38.87 5.94 41.23
N ARG A 297 -37.54 6.07 40.99
CA ARG A 297 -36.54 5.05 40.52
C ARG A 297 -36.40 4.66 39.04
N LYS A 298 -35.23 5.05 38.49
CA LYS A 298 -34.25 4.30 37.67
C LYS A 298 -34.75 3.24 36.66
N ARG A 299 -34.57 3.53 35.36
CA ARG A 299 -33.85 2.60 34.45
C ARG A 299 -33.17 3.37 33.30
N ARG A 300 -31.86 3.22 33.23
CA ARG A 300 -30.97 3.73 32.15
C ARG A 300 -31.36 3.08 30.81
N LYS A 301 -31.39 3.87 29.73
CA LYS A 301 -31.13 3.37 28.38
C LYS A 301 -30.23 4.38 27.65
N ALA A 302 -29.04 3.90 27.31
CA ALA A 302 -28.04 4.57 26.51
C ALA A 302 -28.54 4.76 25.08
N VAL A 303 -28.24 5.90 24.45
CA VAL A 303 -27.48 5.97 23.18
C VAL A 303 -26.77 7.33 23.19
N GLU A 304 -25.45 7.27 23.30
CA GLU A 304 -24.53 8.39 23.24
C GLU A 304 -24.41 8.85 21.79
N ALA A 305 -24.63 10.15 21.57
CA ALA A 305 -24.48 10.82 20.29
C ALA A 305 -22.99 10.90 19.94
N THR A 306 -22.57 10.23 18.87
CA THR A 306 -21.27 10.47 18.25
C THR A 306 -21.37 11.63 17.28
N ASP A 307 -20.90 12.75 17.81
CA ASP A 307 -20.33 13.94 17.21
C ASP A 307 -19.82 13.84 15.76
N CYS A 308 -20.18 14.86 15.00
CA CYS A 308 -19.72 15.16 13.65
C CYS A 308 -18.24 15.62 13.64
N PRO A 309 -17.44 15.29 12.60
CA PRO A 309 -16.26 16.08 12.27
C PRO A 309 -16.53 17.02 11.08
N ARG A 310 -16.76 18.29 11.43
CA ARG A 310 -15.96 19.45 11.03
C ARG A 310 -15.58 19.60 9.53
N LYS A 311 -16.36 20.46 8.87
CA LYS A 311 -16.08 21.31 7.69
C LYS A 311 -14.63 21.30 7.16
N SER A 312 -14.45 20.81 5.94
CA SER A 312 -13.20 20.95 5.17
C SER A 312 -13.20 22.27 4.37
N LYS A 313 -12.13 23.04 4.52
CA LYS A 313 -11.86 24.32 3.83
C LYS A 313 -11.57 24.07 2.35
N ARG A 314 -12.39 24.63 1.47
CA ARG A 314 -12.18 24.67 0.02
C ARG A 314 -11.07 25.69 -0.30
N LEU A 315 -9.93 25.22 -0.80
CA LEU A 315 -8.84 26.06 -1.31
C LEU A 315 -9.22 26.61 -2.69
N ARG A 316 -8.96 27.90 -2.85
CA ARG A 316 -9.31 28.76 -3.98
C ARG A 316 -8.18 28.67 -5.01
N ASN A 317 -8.45 28.11 -6.19
CA ASN A 317 -7.54 28.21 -7.33
C ASN A 317 -7.42 29.68 -7.75
N ARG A 318 -6.18 30.16 -7.87
CA ARG A 318 -5.84 31.36 -8.63
C ARG A 318 -4.95 30.91 -9.80
N LYS A 319 -5.30 31.47 -10.96
CA LYS A 319 -4.62 31.46 -12.27
C LYS A 319 -3.16 31.05 -12.27
#